data_AF-A0A2N2MND6-F1
#
_entry.id   AF-A0A2N2MND6-F1
#
_cell.length_a   1.000
_cell.length_b   1.000
_cell.length_c   1.000
_cell.angle_alpha   90.00
_cell.angle_beta   90.00
_cell.angle_gamma   90.00
#
_symmetry.space_group_name_H-M   'P 1'
#
loop_
_entity.id
_entity.type
_entity.pdbx_description
1 polymer ?
#
loop_
_entity_poly.entity_id
_entity_poly.type
_entity_poly.pdbx_seq_one_letter_code
_entity_poly.pdbx_strand_id
1 'polypeptide(L)' 'MKSLWNVLLASFFLVSCAALPGESESGLGPGADSPQPASEYPDLGPAPELTGETWLNVESPLKLADLRGKVILLDMWTFG' A
#
# COMPACT_ATOMS: atom_id res chain seq x y z
N MET A 1 37.13 19.48 -1.59
CA MET A 1 36.85 18.17 -0.95
C MET A 1 35.35 17.93 -0.69
N LYS A 2 34.43 18.47 -1.52
CA LYS A 2 32.97 18.23 -1.42
C LYS A 2 32.37 17.87 -2.80
N SER A 3 33.00 18.30 -3.89
CA SER A 3 32.63 17.91 -5.26
C SER A 3 33.02 16.48 -5.64
N LEU A 4 34.05 15.90 -5.00
CA LEU A 4 34.47 14.50 -5.22
C LEU A 4 33.49 13.48 -4.61
N TRP A 5 32.78 13.85 -3.53
CA TRP A 5 31.76 13.01 -2.91
C TRP A 5 30.51 12.90 -3.80
N ASN A 6 30.10 14.00 -4.45
CA ASN A 6 28.94 14.01 -5.33
C ASN A 6 29.15 13.20 -6.63
N VAL A 7 30.40 13.06 -7.10
CA VAL A 7 30.71 12.20 -8.25
C VAL A 7 30.70 10.72 -7.87
N LEU A 8 31.08 10.39 -6.63
CA LEU A 8 31.06 9.01 -6.12
C LEU A 8 29.65 8.50 -5.80
N LEU A 9 28.69 9.36 -5.45
CA LEU A 9 27.28 8.98 -5.35
C LEU A 9 26.59 8.81 -6.72
N ALA A 10 27.01 9.57 -7.73
CA ALA A 10 26.43 9.50 -9.08
C ALA A 10 26.82 8.22 -9.84
N SER A 11 27.94 7.57 -9.48
CA SER A 11 28.41 6.33 -10.12
C SER A 11 27.83 5.04 -9.50
N PHE A 12 27.17 5.11 -8.33
CA PHE A 12 26.52 3.94 -7.73
C PHE A 12 25.16 3.59 -8.39
N PHE A 13 24.60 4.50 -9.19
CA PHE A 13 23.29 4.30 -9.84
C PHE A 13 23.34 3.68 -11.25
N LEU A 14 24.53 3.53 -11.85
CA LEU A 14 24.68 3.06 -13.23
C LEU A 14 25.13 1.60 -13.37
N VAL A 15 25.34 0.86 -12.27
CA VAL A 15 25.74 -0.56 -12.28
C VAL A 15 24.62 -1.46 -11.73
N SER A 16 23.37 -1.12 -12.01
CA SER A 16 22.24 -2.05 -11.86
C SER A 16 21.62 -2.35 -13.23
N CYS A 17 22.48 -2.69 -14.20
CA CYS A 17 22.07 -3.34 -15.43
C CYS A 17 22.96 -4.55 -15.68
N ALA A 18 22.50 -5.70 -15.19
CA ALA A 18 22.76 -6.99 -15.80
C ALA A 18 21.44 -7.76 -15.75
N ALA A 19 20.56 -7.49 -16.72
CA ALA A 19 19.45 -8.36 -17.02
C ALA A 19 20.03 -9.72 -17.48
N LEU A 20 19.77 -10.78 -16.71
CA LEU A 20 20.10 -12.14 -17.12
C LEU A 20 19.11 -12.58 -18.22
N PRO A 21 19.59 -13.06 -19.38
CA PRO A 21 18.73 -13.70 -20.35
C PRO A 21 18.56 -15.17 -19.96
N GLY A 22 17.31 -15.55 -19.70
CA GLY A 22 16.85 -16.92 -19.89
C GLY A 22 16.79 -17.78 -18.63
N GLU A 23 15.66 -17.69 -17.93
CA GLU A 23 14.94 -18.85 -17.44
C GLU A 23 13.45 -18.59 -17.71
N SER A 24 12.96 -19.09 -18.85
CA SER A 24 11.54 -19.26 -19.08
C SER A 24 11.06 -20.42 -18.22
N GLU A 25 10.92 -20.19 -16.91
CA GLU A 25 10.12 -21.07 -16.07
C GLU A 25 8.66 -20.79 -16.37
N SER A 26 8.14 -21.47 -17.40
CA SER A 26 6.73 -21.85 -17.44
C SER A 26 6.49 -22.89 -16.34
N GLY A 27 6.63 -22.46 -15.09
CA GLY A 27 6.23 -23.21 -13.91
C GLY A 27 4.78 -22.83 -13.63
N LEU A 28 3.85 -23.72 -13.95
CA LEU A 28 2.54 -23.76 -13.31
C LEU A 28 2.75 -23.77 -11.80
N GLY A 29 2.69 -22.61 -11.16
CA GLY A 29 2.54 -22.55 -9.71
C GLY A 29 1.15 -23.07 -9.36
N PRO A 30 1.01 -24.16 -8.57
CA PRO A 30 -0.28 -24.52 -8.02
C PRO A 30 -0.54 -23.57 -6.86
N GLY A 31 -1.37 -22.54 -7.06
CA GLY A 31 -1.77 -21.70 -5.93
C GLY A 31 -2.59 -20.44 -6.19
N ALA A 32 -2.89 -20.07 -7.44
CA ALA A 32 -3.65 -18.84 -7.71
C ALA A 32 -5.12 -19.07 -8.08
N ASP A 33 -5.66 -20.26 -7.86
CA ASP A 33 -7.08 -20.57 -8.14
C ASP A 33 -7.71 -21.45 -7.06
N SER A 34 -7.17 -21.38 -5.84
CA SER A 34 -7.92 -21.81 -4.66
C SER A 34 -9.13 -20.89 -4.56
N PRO A 35 -10.39 -21.37 -4.60
CA PRO A 35 -11.54 -20.55 -4.31
C PRO A 35 -11.34 -20.04 -2.88
N GLN A 36 -10.89 -18.79 -2.76
CA GLN A 36 -10.77 -18.17 -1.45
C GLN A 36 -12.21 -18.15 -0.92
N PRO A 37 -12.49 -18.80 0.22
CA PRO A 37 -13.85 -18.90 0.71
C PRO A 37 -14.41 -17.50 0.75
N ALA A 38 -15.56 -17.32 0.10
CA ALA A 38 -16.25 -16.04 0.11
C ALA A 38 -16.37 -15.59 1.57
N SER A 39 -16.05 -14.31 1.82
CA SER A 39 -16.21 -13.71 3.14
C SER A 39 -17.59 -14.08 3.70
N GLU A 40 -17.64 -14.56 4.94
CA GLU A 40 -18.91 -14.79 5.65
C GLU A 40 -19.70 -13.49 5.81
N TYR A 41 -19.02 -12.34 5.73
CA TYR A 41 -19.62 -11.03 5.77
C TYR A 41 -20.11 -10.58 4.39
N PRO A 42 -21.35 -10.04 4.29
CA PRO A 42 -21.87 -9.52 3.05
C PRO A 42 -21.10 -8.28 2.60
N ASP A 43 -20.94 -8.12 1.29
CA ASP A 43 -20.49 -6.87 0.70
C ASP A 43 -21.66 -5.87 0.68
N LEU A 44 -21.54 -4.80 1.47
CA LEU A 44 -22.54 -3.74 1.57
C LEU A 44 -22.24 -2.55 0.65
N GLY A 45 -21.28 -2.69 -0.26
CA GLY A 45 -20.78 -1.63 -1.11
C GLY A 45 -19.72 -0.77 -0.44
N PRO A 46 -19.26 0.30 -1.12
CA PRO A 46 -18.24 1.17 -0.59
C PRO A 46 -18.72 1.93 0.66
N ALA A 47 -17.86 2.02 1.66
CA ALA A 47 -18.11 2.88 2.82
C ALA A 47 -18.29 4.35 2.38
N PRO A 48 -19.31 5.07 2.88
CA PRO A 48 -19.48 6.50 2.66
C PRO A 48 -18.30 7.30 3.20
N GLU A 49 -17.99 8.43 2.57
CA GLU A 49 -16.87 9.28 3.01
C GLU A 49 -17.14 9.93 4.38
N LEU A 50 -16.08 10.18 5.15
CA LEU A 50 -16.14 10.85 6.44
C LEU A 50 -16.37 12.36 6.24
N THR A 51 -17.43 12.88 6.86
CA THR A 51 -17.76 14.32 6.85
C THR A 51 -17.60 14.89 8.24
N GLY A 52 -16.83 15.98 8.38
CA GLY A 52 -16.65 16.66 9.67
C GLY A 52 -15.48 17.65 9.64
N GLU A 53 -15.59 18.73 10.40
CA GLU A 53 -14.59 19.80 10.43
C GLU A 53 -13.54 19.63 11.53
N THR A 54 -13.94 19.03 12.67
CA THR A 54 -13.06 18.88 13.84
C THR A 54 -12.43 17.50 13.86
N TRP A 55 -11.10 17.47 13.88
CA TRP A 55 -10.31 16.26 13.93
C TRP A 55 -9.31 16.34 15.09
N LEU A 56 -9.10 15.20 15.75
CA LEU A 56 -8.16 15.06 16.86
C LEU A 56 -7.12 14.00 16.52
N ASN A 57 -5.91 14.14 17.04
CA ASN A 57 -4.79 13.20 16.90
C ASN A 57 -4.29 12.97 15.46
N VAL A 58 -4.52 13.91 14.55
CA VAL A 58 -4.06 13.85 13.15
C VAL A 58 -3.55 15.22 12.68
N GLU A 59 -2.63 15.21 11.73
CA GLU A 59 -2.07 16.45 11.14
C GLU A 59 -3.04 17.11 10.15
N SER A 60 -3.92 16.32 9.52
CA SER A 60 -4.94 16.77 8.58
C SER A 60 -6.17 15.86 8.62
N PRO A 61 -7.35 16.33 8.16
CA PRO A 61 -8.53 15.47 8.01
C PRO A 61 -8.24 14.19 7.22
N LEU A 62 -8.78 13.06 7.67
CA LEU A 62 -8.63 11.79 6.98
C LEU A 62 -9.71 11.63 5.90
N LYS A 63 -9.35 10.99 4.79
CA LYS A 63 -10.27 10.50 3.76
C LYS A 63 -10.17 8.99 3.66
N LEU A 64 -11.29 8.30 3.48
CA LEU A 64 -11.30 6.84 3.32
C LEU A 64 -10.50 6.39 2.09
N ALA A 65 -10.43 7.23 1.05
CA ALA A 65 -9.62 6.98 -0.13
C ALA A 65 -8.12 6.80 0.18
N ASP A 66 -7.61 7.55 1.15
CA ASP A 66 -6.19 7.53 1.54
C ASP A 66 -5.85 6.33 2.46
N LEU A 67 -6.88 5.65 2.97
CA LEU A 67 -6.75 4.53 3.91
C LEU A 67 -6.89 3.16 3.26
N ARG A 68 -6.99 3.09 1.93
CA ARG A 68 -7.10 1.82 1.19
C ARG A 68 -5.91 0.90 1.47
N GLY A 69 -6.18 -0.41 1.51
CA GLY A 69 -5.20 -1.43 1.87
C GLY A 69 -5.06 -1.67 3.39
N LYS A 70 -5.81 -0.93 4.22
CA LYS A 70 -5.92 -1.16 5.66
C LYS A 70 -7.34 -1.62 6.03
N VAL A 71 -7.44 -2.41 7.09
CA VAL A 71 -8.73 -2.69 7.76
C VAL A 71 -9.03 -1.50 8.68
N ILE A 72 -10.21 -0.91 8.54
CA ILE A 72 -10.62 0.29 9.26
C ILE A 72 -11.82 -0.04 10.15
N LEU A 73 -11.76 0.38 11.42
CA LEU A 73 -12.86 0.32 12.37
C LEU A 73 -13.40 1.73 12.59
N LEU A 74 -14.71 1.93 12.41
CA LEU A 74 -15.40 3.16 12.78
C LEU A 74 -16.15 2.92 14.09
N ASP A 75 -15.81 3.70 15.12
CA ASP A 75 -16.40 3.58 16.45
C ASP A 75 -17.16 4.87 16.81
N MET A 76 -18.46 4.73 17.07
CA MET A 76 -19.36 5.86 17.40
C MET A 76 -19.55 5.90 18.92
N TRP A 77 -19.00 6.91 19.58
CA TRP A 77 -18.97 7.02 21.04
C TRP A 77 -19.25 8.45 21.55
N THR A 78 -19.47 8.60 22.86
CA THR A 78 -19.63 9.88 23.56
C THR A 78 -18.88 9.86 24.89
N PHE A 79 -18.51 11.02 25.43
CA PHE A 79 -17.69 11.16 26.65
C PHE A 79 -18.43 10.78 27.95
N GLY A 80 -19.77 10.74 27.93
CA GLY A 80 -20.61 10.46 29.10
C GLY A 80 -21.12 11.72 29.79
#